data_AF-A0A8C6FGZ8-F1
#
_entry.id   AF-A0A8C6FGZ8-F1
#
_cell.length_a   1.000
_cell.length_b   1.000
_cell.length_c   1.000
_cell.angle_alpha   90.00
_cell.angle_beta   90.00
_cell.angle_gamma   90.00
#
_symmetry.space_group_name_H-M   'P 1'
#
loop_
_entity.id
_entity.type
_entity.pdbx_description
1 polymer ?
#
loop_
_entity_poly.entity_id
_entity_poly.type
_entity_poly.pdbx_seq_one_letter_code
_entity_poly.pdbx_strand_id
1 'polypeptide(L)'
;LSWPRSAQGIRGGHGAGPYGPSADCDICPAVKEDVYLFVRGTPEEYIAKVKEYNTNSAIVANARRLKDRVDEKLTEEDKQNTLSILDKIYSSSLC
;
A
#
# COMPACT_ATOMS: atom_id res chain seq x y z
N LEU A 1 13.68 7.41 13.35
CA LEU A 1 13.12 7.07 12.03
C LEU A 1 12.04 8.09 11.70
N SER A 2 12.40 9.17 11.00
CA SER A 2 11.47 10.24 10.63
C SER A 2 10.86 9.94 9.26
N TRP A 3 9.54 9.77 9.24
CA TRP A 3 8.76 9.64 8.00
C TRP A 3 8.90 10.93 7.15
N PRO A 4 9.08 10.85 5.82
CA PRO A 4 9.23 12.03 4.99
C PRO A 4 7.93 12.87 4.99
N ARG A 5 8.08 14.21 5.04
CA ARG A 5 6.97 15.19 5.02
C ARG A 5 6.06 15.09 3.81
N SER A 6 6.47 14.37 2.77
CA SER A 6 5.64 14.10 1.58
C SER A 6 4.35 13.34 1.90
N ALA A 7 4.29 12.63 3.03
CA ALA A 7 3.05 12.00 3.52
C ALA A 7 2.12 12.95 4.31
N GLN A 8 2.55 14.20 4.59
CA GLN A 8 1.75 15.19 5.32
C GLN A 8 0.84 16.02 4.39
N GLY A 9 0.72 15.65 3.11
CA GLY A 9 0.02 16.41 2.08
C GLY A 9 -1.45 16.08 1.83
N ILE A 10 -2.06 15.11 2.53
CA ILE A 10 -3.48 14.78 2.31
C ILE A 10 -4.36 15.66 3.19
N ARG A 11 -4.67 16.87 2.69
CA ARG A 11 -5.76 17.69 3.20
C ARG A 11 -7.09 17.02 2.84
N GLY A 12 -7.63 16.21 3.75
CA GLY A 12 -9.06 15.93 3.79
C GLY A 12 -9.80 17.19 4.27
N GLY A 13 -10.78 17.66 3.49
CA GLY A 13 -11.57 18.84 3.81
C GLY A 13 -12.76 18.54 4.74
N HIS A 14 -12.82 19.28 5.85
CA HIS A 14 -13.98 19.87 6.55
C HIS A 14 -15.13 18.98 7.08
N GLY A 15 -15.30 19.03 8.42
CA GLY A 15 -16.55 18.75 9.14
C GLY A 15 -16.34 18.74 10.66
N ALA A 16 -16.68 19.84 11.35
CA ALA A 16 -16.49 20.02 12.79
C ALA A 16 -17.74 19.62 13.60
N GLY A 17 -17.55 18.77 14.61
CA GLY A 17 -18.51 18.47 15.69
C GLY A 17 -17.77 18.36 17.04
N PRO A 18 -18.47 18.47 18.20
CA PRO A 18 -17.83 18.54 19.53
C PRO A 18 -17.22 17.19 19.99
N TYR A 19 -17.50 16.13 19.26
CA TYR A 19 -16.71 14.90 19.22
C TYR A 19 -16.06 14.91 17.84
N GLY A 20 -14.73 15.02 17.80
CA GLY A 20 -13.97 15.12 16.54
C GLY A 20 -14.37 14.01 15.56
N PRO A 21 -14.24 14.24 14.24
CA PRO A 21 -14.67 13.28 13.23
C PRO A 21 -14.07 11.92 13.60
N SER A 22 -14.92 10.88 13.67
CA SER A 22 -14.46 9.50 13.62
C SER A 22 -13.40 9.48 12.54
N ALA A 23 -12.14 9.27 12.91
CA ALA A 23 -11.10 9.07 11.91
C ALA A 23 -11.67 7.98 11.00
N ASP A 24 -11.77 8.24 9.70
CA ASP A 24 -11.99 7.16 8.76
C ASP A 24 -10.83 6.19 9.00
N CYS A 25 -11.10 5.09 9.73
CA CYS A 25 -10.12 4.06 10.07
C CYS A 25 -9.75 3.20 8.85
N ASP A 26 -10.17 3.62 7.66
CA ASP A 26 -9.86 2.92 6.44
C ASP A 26 -8.35 2.91 6.18
N ILE A 27 -7.88 1.81 5.61
CA ILE A 27 -6.50 1.70 5.16
C ILE A 27 -6.14 2.87 4.25
N CYS A 28 -4.99 3.50 4.48
CA CYS A 28 -4.52 4.60 3.65
C CYS A 28 -4.51 4.19 2.17
N PRO A 29 -5.15 4.95 1.26
CA PRO A 29 -5.24 4.58 -0.16
C PRO A 29 -3.89 4.31 -0.82
N ALA A 30 -2.84 5.05 -0.42
CA ALA A 30 -1.48 4.84 -0.89
C ALA A 30 -0.91 3.46 -0.49
N VAL A 31 -1.26 2.97 0.70
CA VAL A 31 -0.85 1.63 1.17
C VAL A 31 -1.63 0.56 0.41
N LYS A 32 -2.92 0.76 0.16
CA LYS A 32 -3.74 -0.16 -0.64
C LYS A 32 -3.20 -0.30 -2.06
N GLU A 33 -2.81 0.82 -2.68
CA GLU A 33 -2.18 0.84 -4.00
C GLU A 33 -0.81 0.14 -4.02
N ASP A 34 0.06 0.40 -3.03
CA ASP A 34 1.38 -0.24 -2.91
C ASP A 34 1.27 -1.77 -2.84
N VAL A 35 0.37 -2.28 -1.98
CA VAL A 35 0.13 -3.72 -1.83
C VAL A 35 -0.50 -4.30 -3.11
N TYR A 36 -1.41 -3.59 -3.77
CA TYR A 36 -1.98 -4.05 -5.04
C TYR A 36 -0.89 -4.19 -6.12
N LEU A 37 -0.01 -3.20 -6.28
CA LEU A 37 1.09 -3.26 -7.25
C LEU A 37 2.09 -4.36 -6.90
N PHE A 38 2.34 -4.60 -5.60
CA PHE A 38 3.18 -5.71 -5.17
C PHE A 38 2.62 -7.07 -5.61
N VAL A 39 1.30 -7.29 -5.48
CA VAL A 39 0.66 -8.58 -5.84
C VAL A 39 0.44 -8.72 -7.35
N ARG A 40 -0.02 -7.67 -8.03
CA ARG A 40 -0.49 -7.74 -9.43
C ARG A 40 0.17 -6.80 -10.42
N GLY A 41 0.76 -5.70 -9.98
CA GLY A 41 1.49 -4.79 -10.87
C GLY A 41 2.68 -5.50 -11.51
N THR A 42 3.21 -4.93 -12.57
CA THR A 42 4.51 -5.34 -13.11
C THR A 42 5.64 -4.98 -12.13
N PRO A 43 6.81 -5.64 -12.20
CA PRO A 43 7.96 -5.26 -11.38
C PRO A 43 8.35 -3.78 -11.52
N GLU A 44 8.23 -3.23 -12.72
CA GLU A 44 8.55 -1.84 -13.02
C GLU A 44 7.55 -0.86 -12.39
N GLU A 45 6.25 -1.14 -12.47
CA GLU A 45 5.21 -0.32 -11.83
C GLU A 45 5.36 -0.31 -10.31
N TYR A 46 5.56 -1.48 -9.69
CA TYR A 46 5.77 -1.55 -8.24
C TYR A 46 7.04 -0.80 -7.81
N ILE A 47 8.16 -0.94 -8.53
CA ILE A 47 9.38 -0.21 -8.20
C ILE A 47 9.26 1.29 -8.42
N ALA A 48 8.51 1.73 -9.44
CA ALA A 48 8.20 3.14 -9.61
C ALA A 48 7.45 3.68 -8.39
N LYS A 49 6.45 2.95 -7.89
CA LYS A 49 5.69 3.32 -6.69
C LYS A 49 6.56 3.41 -5.44
N VAL A 50 7.39 2.41 -5.18
CA VAL A 50 8.31 2.40 -4.02
C VAL A 50 9.24 3.61 -4.02
N LYS A 51 9.73 4.02 -5.20
CA LYS A 51 10.63 5.17 -5.34
C LYS A 51 9.99 6.51 -5.03
N GLU A 52 8.66 6.62 -5.08
CA GLU A 52 7.93 7.84 -4.64
C GLU A 52 8.14 8.09 -3.13
N TYR A 53 8.32 7.02 -2.35
CA TYR A 53 8.47 7.10 -0.89
C TYR A 53 9.92 6.96 -0.42
N ASN A 54 10.70 6.14 -1.11
CA ASN A 54 12.07 5.88 -0.70
C ASN A 54 12.99 5.54 -1.89
N THR A 55 14.01 6.37 -2.09
CA THR A 55 15.00 6.22 -3.17
C THR A 55 16.29 5.52 -2.74
N ASN A 56 16.38 5.05 -1.48
CA ASN A 56 17.53 4.28 -1.01
C ASN A 56 17.70 3.02 -1.86
N SER A 57 18.89 2.88 -2.46
CA SER A 57 19.18 1.80 -3.41
C SER A 57 19.04 0.40 -2.81
N ALA A 58 19.37 0.22 -1.53
CA ALA A 58 19.21 -1.08 -0.86
C ALA A 58 17.73 -1.44 -0.67
N ILE A 59 16.87 -0.45 -0.36
CA ILE A 59 15.43 -0.65 -0.22
C ILE A 59 14.81 -1.00 -1.58
N VAL A 60 15.11 -0.23 -2.62
CA VAL A 60 14.62 -0.47 -3.98
C VAL A 60 15.08 -1.84 -4.50
N ALA A 61 16.34 -2.20 -4.28
CA ALA A 61 16.86 -3.50 -4.69
C ALA A 61 16.18 -4.67 -3.95
N ASN A 62 15.90 -4.52 -2.65
CA ASN A 62 15.18 -5.54 -1.90
C ASN A 62 13.72 -5.66 -2.34
N ALA A 63 13.05 -4.53 -2.56
CA ALA A 63 11.69 -4.50 -3.09
C ALA A 63 11.60 -5.24 -4.44
N ARG A 64 12.59 -5.05 -5.33
CA ARG A 64 12.64 -5.74 -6.62
C ARG A 64 12.78 -7.25 -6.44
N ARG A 65 13.71 -7.69 -5.58
CA ARG A 65 13.90 -9.12 -5.28
C ARG A 65 12.64 -9.77 -4.73
N LEU A 66 11.95 -9.12 -3.81
CA LEU A 66 10.70 -9.65 -3.25
C LEU A 66 9.60 -9.73 -4.31
N LYS A 67 9.46 -8.69 -5.15
CA LYS A 67 8.49 -8.65 -6.23
C LYS A 67 8.74 -9.77 -7.25
N ASP A 68 9.97 -9.93 -7.72
CA ASP A 68 10.35 -10.98 -8.65
C ASP A 68 10.00 -12.38 -8.07
N ARG A 69 10.20 -12.60 -6.76
CA ARG A 69 9.83 -13.86 -6.09
C ARG A 69 8.32 -14.07 -5.97
N VAL A 70 7.57 -13.02 -5.65
CA VAL A 70 6.11 -13.09 -5.60
C VAL A 70 5.53 -13.42 -6.97
N ASP A 71 6.04 -12.78 -8.02
CA ASP A 71 5.59 -13.05 -9.39
C ASP A 71 6.00 -14.44 -9.91
N GLU A 72 7.14 -14.96 -9.48
CA GLU A 72 7.59 -16.33 -9.80
C GLU A 72 6.75 -17.40 -9.07
N LYS A 73 6.36 -17.14 -7.82
CA LYS A 73 5.75 -18.15 -6.94
C LYS A 73 4.24 -18.16 -6.95
N LEU A 74 3.60 -17.00 -7.04
CA LEU A 74 2.14 -16.93 -6.98
C LEU A 74 1.55 -17.21 -8.35
N THR A 75 0.68 -18.21 -8.41
CA THR A 75 -0.17 -18.42 -9.57
C THR A 75 -1.20 -17.29 -9.70
N GLU A 76 -1.88 -17.22 -10.84
CA GLU A 76 -2.94 -16.23 -11.04
C GLU A 76 -4.10 -16.42 -10.05
N GLU A 77 -4.39 -17.66 -9.67
CA GLU A 77 -5.36 -17.99 -8.63
C GLU A 77 -4.90 -17.49 -7.26
N ASP A 78 -3.64 -17.71 -6.88
CA ASP A 78 -3.08 -17.22 -5.61
C ASP A 78 -3.15 -15.70 -5.52
N LYS A 79 -2.87 -14.99 -6.62
CA LYS A 79 -2.98 -13.53 -6.70
C LYS A 79 -4.42 -13.07 -6.49
N GLN A 80 -5.40 -13.72 -7.11
CA GLN A 80 -6.82 -13.42 -6.91
C GLN A 80 -7.27 -13.67 -5.47
N ASN A 81 -6.90 -14.81 -4.92
CA ASN A 81 -7.21 -15.18 -3.54
C ASN A 81 -6.58 -14.20 -2.54
N THR A 82 -5.33 -13.78 -2.79
CA THR A 82 -4.64 -12.77 -1.97
C THR A 82 -5.41 -11.46 -1.97
N LEU A 83 -5.83 -10.96 -3.14
CA LEU A 83 -6.62 -9.72 -3.22
C LEU A 83 -7.97 -9.83 -2.51
N SER A 84 -8.65 -10.97 -2.64
CA SER A 84 -9.91 -11.20 -1.91
C SER A 84 -9.72 -11.21 -0.39
N ILE A 85 -8.62 -11.79 0.10
CA ILE A 85 -8.27 -11.76 1.54
C ILE A 85 -7.96 -10.33 1.99
N LEU A 86 -7.21 -9.56 1.19
CA LEU A 86 -6.89 -8.17 1.50
C LEU A 86 -8.16 -7.31 1.58
N ASP A 87 -9.13 -7.48 0.69
CA ASP A 87 -10.41 -6.78 0.78
C ASP A 87 -11.16 -7.10 2.07
N LYS A 88 -11.14 -8.36 2.52
CA LYS A 88 -11.72 -8.75 3.82
C LYS A 88 -11.00 -8.06 4.99
N ILE A 89 -9.66 -7.97 4.93
CA ILE A 89 -8.86 -7.27 5.93
C ILE A 89 -9.26 -5.79 5.97
N TYR A 90 -9.32 -5.12 4.81
CA TYR A 90 -9.65 -3.70 4.73
C TYR A 90 -11.09 -3.38 5.13
N SER A 91 -12.03 -4.31 4.94
CA SER A 91 -13.43 -4.14 5.36
C SER A 91 -13.72 -4.56 6.81
N SER A 92 -12.72 -5.10 7.51
CA SER A 92 -12.88 -5.58 8.88
C SER A 92 -13.07 -4.40 9.84
N SER A 93 -13.93 -4.56 10.84
CA SER A 93 -14.05 -3.58 11.94
C SER A 93 -12.81 -3.50 12.83
N LEU A 94 -11.82 -4.36 12.60
CA LEU A 94 -10.52 -4.36 13.27
C LEU A 94 -9.44 -3.60 12.48
N CYS A 95 -9.73 -3.20 11.24
CA CYS A 95 -8.91 -2.27 10.46
C CYS A 95 -9.32 -0.84 10.81
#